data_AF-A0A939HKH9-F1
#
_entry.id   AF-A0A939HKH9-F1
#
_cell.length_a   1.000
_cell.length_b   1.000
_cell.length_c   1.000
_cell.angle_alpha   90.00
_cell.angle_beta   90.00
_cell.angle_gamma   90.00
#
_symmetry.space_group_name_H-M   'P 1'
#
loop_
_entity.id
_entity.type
_entity.pdbx_description
1 polymer ?
#
loop_
_entity_poly.entity_id
_entity_poly.type
_entity_poly.pdbx_seq_one_letter_code
_entity_poly.pdbx_strand_id
1 'polypeptide(L)'
;MESVDIALLRLSQKVGLHATNCTAALIANRRDDIIRESASFLKALEQLWAHETVDPADIWTELLRRLEVAELLHQLNQPPHRKKRSGKVPRPWRITTSKLP
;
A
#
# COMPACT_ATOMS: atom_id res chain seq x y z
N MET A 1 -23.07 -0.79 -27.19
CA MET A 1 -21.59 -0.84 -27.04
C MET A 1 -21.07 0.53 -26.66
N GLU A 2 -21.28 1.58 -27.47
CA GLU A 2 -20.75 2.95 -27.23
C GLU A 2 -21.07 3.58 -25.86
N SER A 3 -22.24 3.32 -25.28
CA SER A 3 -22.62 3.91 -23.98
C SER A 3 -21.80 3.37 -22.80
N VAL A 4 -21.30 2.13 -22.90
CA VAL A 4 -20.46 1.50 -21.86
C VAL A 4 -19.06 2.13 -21.89
N ASP A 5 -18.53 2.39 -23.09
CA ASP A 5 -17.20 2.99 -23.27
C ASP A 5 -17.14 4.42 -22.70
N ILE A 6 -18.20 5.22 -22.88
CA ILE A 6 -18.28 6.58 -22.33
C ILE A 6 -18.37 6.55 -20.79
N ALA A 7 -19.12 5.61 -20.21
CA ALA A 7 -19.24 5.47 -18.77
C ALA A 7 -17.90 5.07 -18.14
N LEU A 8 -17.20 4.10 -18.73
CA LEU A 8 -15.88 3.67 -18.29
C LEU A 8 -14.85 4.79 -18.42
N LEU A 9 -14.86 5.55 -19.52
CA LEU A 9 -13.98 6.71 -19.68
C LEU A 9 -14.17 7.74 -18.56
N ARG A 10 -15.43 8.08 -18.24
CA ARG A 10 -15.75 9.03 -17.16
C ARG A 10 -15.31 8.49 -15.80
N LEU A 11 -15.45 7.19 -15.57
CA LEU A 11 -15.02 6.57 -14.34
C LEU A 11 -13.49 6.60 -14.18
N SER A 12 -12.76 6.22 -15.23
CA SER A 12 -11.29 6.31 -15.27
C SER A 12 -10.80 7.74 -15.05
N GLN A 13 -11.48 8.74 -15.63
CA GLN A 13 -11.19 10.16 -15.37
C GLN A 13 -11.40 10.54 -13.90
N LYS A 14 -12.48 10.07 -13.26
CA LYS A 14 -12.72 10.31 -11.82
C LYS A 14 -11.65 9.69 -10.94
N VAL A 15 -11.25 8.45 -11.24
CA VAL A 15 -10.16 7.76 -10.53
C VAL A 15 -8.88 8.60 -10.61
N GLY A 16 -8.49 9.03 -11.81
CA GLY A 16 -7.31 9.88 -12.00
C GLY A 16 -7.42 11.22 -11.27
N LEU A 17 -8.58 11.87 -11.35
CA LEU A 17 -8.84 13.15 -10.68
C LEU A 17 -8.66 13.06 -9.17
N HIS A 18 -9.28 12.07 -8.51
CA HIS A 18 -9.17 11.91 -7.06
C HIS A 18 -7.75 11.53 -6.62
N ALA A 19 -7.02 10.75 -7.43
CA ALA A 19 -5.60 10.46 -7.17
C ALA A 19 -4.75 11.75 -7.18
N THR A 20 -4.92 12.59 -8.20
CA THR A 20 -4.22 13.89 -8.31
C THR A 20 -4.63 14.86 -7.21
N ASN A 21 -5.93 14.94 -6.87
CA ASN A 21 -6.39 15.82 -5.82
C ASN A 21 -5.86 15.40 -4.44
N CYS A 22 -5.73 14.09 -4.18
CA CYS A 22 -5.15 13.60 -2.94
C CYS A 22 -3.69 14.07 -2.76
N THR A 23 -2.87 14.01 -3.81
CA THR A 23 -1.48 14.49 -3.76
C THR A 23 -1.40 16.01 -3.71
N ALA A 24 -2.28 16.72 -4.43
CA ALA A 24 -2.40 18.18 -4.33
C ALA A 24 -2.79 18.64 -2.92
N ALA A 25 -3.73 17.95 -2.27
CA ALA A 25 -4.14 18.21 -0.89
C ALA A 25 -2.99 18.00 0.11
N LEU A 26 -2.16 16.98 -0.12
CA LEU A 26 -0.94 16.74 0.66
C LEU A 26 0.06 17.90 0.51
N ILE A 27 0.34 18.32 -0.72
CA ILE A 27 1.23 19.46 -1.00
C ILE A 27 0.71 20.74 -0.34
N ALA A 28 -0.61 20.94 -0.35
CA ALA A 28 -1.27 22.09 0.28
C ALA A 28 -1.41 21.96 1.81
N ASN A 29 -0.96 20.86 2.43
CA ASN A 29 -1.09 20.55 3.85
C ASN A 29 -2.55 20.59 4.37
N ARG A 30 -3.50 20.16 3.54
CA ARG A 30 -4.94 20.16 3.86
C ARG A 30 -5.39 18.76 4.26
N ARG A 31 -5.26 18.43 5.54
CA ARG A 31 -5.54 17.08 6.06
C ARG A 31 -6.94 16.56 5.74
N ASP A 32 -7.95 17.41 5.86
CA ASP A 32 -9.33 16.97 5.60
C ASP A 32 -9.57 16.69 4.11
N ASP A 33 -8.92 17.44 3.22
CA ASP A 33 -8.97 17.18 1.78
C ASP A 33 -8.26 15.86 1.44
N ILE A 34 -7.14 15.54 2.08
CA ILE A 34 -6.46 14.25 1.90
C ILE A 34 -7.41 13.09 2.22
N ILE A 35 -8.12 13.17 3.35
CA ILE A 35 -9.07 12.12 3.77
C ILE A 35 -10.21 11.99 2.76
N ARG A 36 -10.81 13.12 2.35
CA ARG A 36 -11.93 13.15 1.41
C ARG A 36 -11.55 12.59 0.03
N GLU A 37 -10.43 13.06 -0.53
CA GLU A 37 -9.98 12.65 -1.86
C GLU A 37 -9.50 11.19 -1.85
N SER A 38 -8.85 10.74 -0.77
CA SER A 38 -8.48 9.33 -0.59
C SER A 38 -9.71 8.42 -0.58
N ALA A 39 -10.74 8.77 0.19
CA ALA A 39 -11.98 7.99 0.24
C ALA A 39 -12.69 7.95 -1.14
N SER A 40 -12.71 9.09 -1.83
CA SER A 40 -13.31 9.21 -3.17
C SER A 40 -12.54 8.40 -4.21
N PHE A 41 -11.21 8.39 -4.12
CA PHE A 41 -10.34 7.58 -4.96
C PHE A 41 -10.62 6.08 -4.79
N LEU A 42 -10.68 5.58 -3.55
CA LEU A 42 -10.98 4.17 -3.29
C LEU A 42 -12.38 3.78 -3.77
N LYS A 43 -13.38 4.64 -3.60
CA LYS A 43 -14.74 4.39 -4.12
C LYS A 43 -14.80 4.35 -5.64
N ALA A 44 -14.05 5.22 -6.31
CA ALA A 44 -13.96 5.19 -7.77
C ALA A 44 -13.23 3.95 -8.28
N LEU A 45 -12.20 3.47 -7.56
CA LEU A 45 -11.52 2.22 -7.86
C LEU A 45 -12.44 1.00 -7.70
N GLU A 46 -13.22 0.91 -6.62
CA GLU A 46 -14.20 -0.18 -6.44
C GLU A 46 -15.19 -0.26 -7.60
N GLN A 47 -15.66 0.88 -8.10
CA GLN A 47 -16.53 0.93 -9.28
C GLN A 47 -15.80 0.45 -10.54
N LEU A 48 -14.52 0.80 -10.71
CA LEU A 48 -13.73 0.40 -11.87
C LEU A 48 -13.51 -1.11 -11.89
N TRP A 49 -13.22 -1.71 -10.74
CA TRP A 49 -13.04 -3.15 -10.58
C TRP A 49 -14.32 -3.92 -10.92
N ALA A 50 -15.48 -3.42 -10.47
CA ALA A 50 -16.77 -4.02 -10.80
C ALA A 50 -17.05 -4.04 -12.31
N HIS A 51 -16.59 -3.03 -13.06
CA HIS A 51 -16.70 -3.00 -14.52
C HIS A 51 -15.80 -4.04 -15.21
N GLU A 52 -14.62 -4.32 -14.66
CA GLU A 52 -13.66 -5.31 -15.18
C GLU A 52 -13.89 -6.72 -14.61
N THR A 53 -15.03 -6.97 -13.94
CA THR A 53 -15.36 -8.25 -13.29
C THR A 53 -14.36 -8.70 -12.23
N VAL A 54 -13.65 -7.74 -11.61
CA VAL A 54 -12.75 -8.00 -10.49
C VAL A 54 -13.51 -7.80 -9.17
N ASP A 55 -13.53 -8.82 -8.32
CA ASP A 55 -14.14 -8.72 -6.99
C ASP A 55 -13.25 -7.82 -6.09
N PRO A 56 -13.80 -6.75 -5.48
CA PRO A 56 -13.06 -5.96 -4.50
C PRO A 56 -12.44 -6.79 -3.37
N ALA A 57 -13.05 -7.92 -2.99
CA ALA A 57 -12.52 -8.83 -1.99
C ALA A 57 -11.16 -9.42 -2.39
N ASP A 58 -10.93 -9.68 -3.68
CA ASP A 58 -9.66 -10.21 -4.18
C ASP A 58 -8.54 -9.19 -4.01
N ILE A 59 -8.83 -7.92 -4.26
CA ILE A 59 -7.86 -6.82 -4.11
C ILE A 59 -7.56 -6.56 -2.64
N TRP A 60 -8.58 -6.56 -1.77
CA TRP A 60 -8.34 -6.43 -0.34
C TRP A 60 -7.55 -7.61 0.23
N THR A 61 -7.83 -8.82 -0.24
CA THR A 61 -7.04 -10.01 0.12
C THR A 61 -5.59 -9.89 -0.36
N GLU A 62 -5.37 -9.39 -1.58
CA GLU A 62 -4.02 -9.10 -2.10
C GLU A 62 -3.28 -8.08 -1.24
N LEU A 63 -3.92 -6.96 -0.87
CA LEU A 63 -3.30 -5.95 -0.01
C LEU A 63 -2.97 -6.51 1.38
N LEU A 64 -3.87 -7.28 1.98
CA LEU A 64 -3.62 -7.93 3.27
C LEU A 64 -2.41 -8.87 3.17
N ARG A 65 -2.35 -9.70 2.13
CA ARG A 65 -1.20 -10.60 1.90
C ARG A 65 0.11 -9.83 1.80
N ARG A 66 0.14 -8.69 1.10
CA ARG A 66 1.33 -7.84 0.99
C ARG A 66 1.76 -7.28 2.34
N LEU A 67 0.80 -6.87 3.17
CA LEU A 67 1.08 -6.36 4.51
C LEU A 67 1.65 -7.46 5.42
N GLU A 68 1.09 -8.66 5.38
CA GLU A 68 1.56 -9.81 6.16
C GLU A 68 3.00 -10.19 5.77
N VAL A 69 3.30 -10.23 4.48
CA VAL A 69 4.68 -10.50 4.00
C VAL A 69 5.64 -9.41 4.45
N ALA A 70 5.23 -8.13 4.36
CA ALA A 70 6.06 -7.02 4.82
C ALA A 70 6.36 -7.11 6.32
N GLU A 71 5.36 -7.46 7.13
CA GLU A 71 5.52 -7.63 8.58
C GLU A 71 6.43 -8.81 8.93
N LEU A 72 6.26 -9.97 8.27
CA LEU A 72 7.14 -11.12 8.46
C LEU A 72 8.59 -10.79 8.13
N LEU A 73 8.83 -10.12 7.00
CA LEU A 73 10.17 -9.66 6.62
C LEU A 73 10.72 -8.65 7.62
N HIS A 74 9.89 -7.75 8.13
CA HIS A 74 10.30 -6.81 9.16
C HIS A 74 10.76 -7.56 10.42
N GLN A 75 9.98 -8.53 10.91
CA GLN A 75 10.31 -9.34 12.09
C GLN A 75 11.59 -10.17 11.92
N LEU A 76 11.79 -10.79 10.76
CA LEU A 76 13.01 -11.55 10.45
C LEU A 76 14.26 -10.66 10.39
N ASN A 77 14.10 -9.41 9.92
CA ASN A 77 15.17 -8.43 9.84
C ASN A 77 15.39 -7.68 11.16
N GLN A 78 14.45 -7.74 12.10
CA GLN A 78 14.68 -7.22 13.44
C GLN A 78 15.67 -8.15 14.16
N PRO A 79 16.82 -7.64 14.64
CA PRO A 79 17.70 -8.45 15.46
C PRO A 79 16.89 -8.94 16.67
N PRO A 80 16.96 -10.23 17.02
CA PRO A 80 16.13 -10.82 18.07
C PRO A 80 16.23 -9.94 19.30
N HIS A 81 15.09 -9.40 19.73
CA HIS A 81 14.96 -8.44 20.81
C HIS A 81 15.86 -8.89 21.97
N ARG A 82 17.02 -8.24 22.08
CA ARG A 82 18.15 -8.76 22.84
C ARG A 82 17.84 -8.52 24.31
N LYS A 83 17.02 -9.38 24.92
CA LYS A 83 16.92 -9.43 26.37
C LYS A 83 18.35 -9.61 26.85
N LYS A 84 18.90 -8.60 27.55
CA LYS A 84 20.20 -8.68 28.20
C LYS A 84 20.12 -9.80 29.23
N ARG A 85 20.31 -11.05 28.78
CA ARG A 85 20.54 -12.17 29.67
C ARG A 85 21.95 -11.95 30.22
N SER A 86 22.02 -11.36 31.40
CA SER A 86 23.26 -11.20 32.18
C SER A 86 24.35 -10.37 31.48
N GLY A 87 24.33 -9.04 31.67
CA GLY A 87 25.49 -8.12 31.72
C GLY A 87 26.53 -8.07 30.59
N LYS A 88 26.53 -9.01 29.64
CA LYS A 88 27.43 -9.06 28.50
C LYS A 88 26.66 -8.58 27.28
N VAL A 89 27.36 -7.92 26.38
CA VAL A 89 26.82 -7.36 25.13
C VAL A 89 27.00 -8.42 24.04
N PRO A 90 25.91 -9.09 23.57
CA PRO A 90 25.81 -9.90 22.37
C PRO A 90 26.62 -9.63 21.11
N ARG A 91 27.95 -9.78 21.00
CA ARG A 91 28.73 -9.31 19.81
C ARG A 91 27.88 -9.26 18.53
N PRO A 92 27.74 -8.08 17.86
CA PRO A 92 26.77 -7.93 16.78
C PRO A 92 26.99 -9.04 15.76
N TRP A 93 25.90 -9.65 15.30
CA TRP A 93 25.91 -10.61 14.21
C TRP A 93 26.47 -9.88 12.98
N ARG A 94 27.78 -9.99 12.78
CA ARG A 94 28.42 -9.63 11.51
C ARG A 94 28.08 -10.77 10.57
N ILE A 95 27.28 -10.48 9.57
CA ILE A 95 27.27 -11.30 8.36
C ILE A 95 28.69 -11.15 7.80
N THR A 96 29.57 -12.09 8.11
CA THR A 96 30.76 -12.34 7.31
C THR A 96 30.24 -12.83 5.97
N THR A 97 29.95 -11.91 5.06
CA THR A 97 29.84 -12.19 3.63
C THR A 97 31.24 -12.60 3.18
N SER A 98 31.67 -13.79 3.59
CA SER A 98 33.05 -14.22 3.42
C SER A 98 33.37 -14.49 1.96
N LYS A 99 32.40 -14.56 1.06
CA LYS A 99 32.60 -14.68 -0.39
C LYS A 99 31.41 -14.09 -1.14
N LEU A 100 31.49 -12.79 -1.46
CA LEU A 100 31.09 -12.36 -2.80
C LEU A 100 32.26 -12.79 -3.72
N PRO A 101 32.02 -13.53 -4.81
CA PRO A 101 33.03 -13.74 -5.83
C PRO A 101 33.46 -12.40 -6.47
#